data_AF-A0A7W4HWF8-F1
#
_entry.id   AF-A0A7W4HWF8-F1
#
_cell.length_a   1.000
_cell.length_b   1.000
_cell.length_c   1.000
_cell.angle_alpha   90.00
_cell.angle_beta   90.00
_cell.angle_gamma   90.00
#
_symmetry.space_group_name_H-M   'P 1'
#
loop_
_entity.id
_entity.type
_entity.pdbx_description
1 polymer ?
#
loop_
_entity_poly.entity_id
_entity_poly.type
_entity_poly.pdbx_seq_one_letter_code
_entity_poly.pdbx_strand_id
1 'polypeptide(L)'
;MRKVKNSKVSVFIKVLLLFVILYGCSAQSKRTSKNNLAFELCEIYGIDQGIRQEGIVIDKKSNIKIDSLNFQRVINFINKNGYPNKDNIGTYINEKCVQATATIVLLHNPQHIVNNKEYRDILIKEVKKGNMKEETLLLIMDKYYWHISKGKKVYMGSKFGKPCIKDRAKSDSLRKAISLPPLKTEDFKNCEE
;
A
#
# COMPACT_ATOMS: atom_id res chain seq x y z
N MET A 1 51.81 -17.12 42.52
CA MET A 1 50.67 -16.20 42.77
C MET A 1 50.85 -14.92 41.95
N ARG A 2 50.06 -14.72 40.88
CA ARG A 2 50.02 -13.45 40.13
C ARG A 2 48.67 -12.78 40.40
N LYS A 3 48.65 -11.73 41.22
CA LYS A 3 47.48 -10.86 41.41
C LYS A 3 47.26 -10.07 40.11
N VAL A 4 46.29 -10.50 39.31
CA VAL A 4 45.83 -9.71 38.16
C VAL A 4 45.05 -8.51 38.71
N LYS A 5 45.53 -7.30 38.40
CA LYS A 5 44.92 -6.01 38.76
C LYS A 5 43.53 -5.89 38.12
N ASN A 6 42.50 -6.24 38.90
CA ASN A 6 41.13 -6.39 38.42
C ASN A 6 40.20 -5.19 38.68
N SER A 7 40.72 -3.97 38.93
CA SER A 7 39.84 -2.85 39.32
C SER A 7 39.46 -1.90 38.17
N LYS A 8 40.37 -1.56 37.25
CA LYS A 8 40.08 -0.52 36.24
C LYS A 8 39.22 -1.04 35.08
N VAL A 9 39.51 -2.23 34.54
CA VAL A 9 38.76 -2.82 33.42
C VAL A 9 37.32 -3.16 33.83
N SER A 10 37.12 -3.66 35.07
CA SER A 10 35.78 -3.94 35.62
C SER A 10 34.93 -2.68 35.78
N VAL A 11 35.54 -1.56 36.21
CA VAL A 11 34.84 -0.27 36.32
C VAL A 11 34.51 0.30 34.94
N PHE A 12 35.42 0.23 33.98
CA PHE A 12 35.15 0.69 32.61
C PHE A 12 34.01 -0.10 31.94
N ILE A 13 33.96 -1.43 32.12
CA ILE A 13 32.88 -2.26 31.58
C ILE A 13 31.54 -1.92 32.27
N LYS A 14 31.53 -1.71 33.59
CA LYS A 14 30.32 -1.32 34.32
C LYS A 14 29.81 0.07 33.93
N VAL A 15 30.72 1.03 33.71
CA VAL A 15 30.37 2.37 33.24
C VAL A 15 29.85 2.32 31.80
N LEU A 16 30.49 1.55 30.92
CA LEU A 16 30.04 1.36 29.54
C LEU A 16 28.64 0.70 29.49
N LEU A 17 28.40 -0.32 30.31
CA LEU A 17 27.07 -0.93 30.45
C LEU A 17 26.03 0.06 30.99
N LEU A 18 26.40 0.92 31.94
CA LEU A 18 25.54 2.00 32.43
C LEU A 18 25.19 3.01 31.32
N PHE A 19 26.16 3.38 30.47
CA PHE A 19 25.92 4.24 29.31
C PHE A 19 25.00 3.56 28.28
N VAL A 20 25.16 2.26 28.01
CA VAL A 20 24.27 1.51 27.10
C VAL A 20 22.85 1.42 27.67
N ILE A 21 22.68 1.24 28.97
CA ILE A 21 21.35 1.19 29.62
C ILE A 21 20.69 2.58 29.63
N LEU A 22 21.44 3.62 29.98
CA LEU A 22 20.93 5.00 30.05
C LEU A 22 20.61 5.59 28.67
N TYR A 23 21.43 5.31 27.65
CA TYR A 23 21.17 5.76 26.27
C TYR A 23 20.21 4.83 25.50
N GLY A 24 20.15 3.54 25.84
CA GLY A 24 19.16 2.61 25.29
C GLY A 24 17.73 2.99 25.71
N CYS A 25 17.54 3.48 26.95
CA CYS A 25 16.25 3.97 27.42
C CYS A 25 15.83 5.32 26.79
N SER A 26 16.75 6.18 26.38
CA SER A 26 16.41 7.47 25.77
C SER A 26 16.08 7.36 24.27
N ALA A 27 16.56 6.32 23.58
CA ALA A 27 16.20 6.03 22.18
C ALA A 27 14.78 5.46 22.02
N GLN A 28 14.16 5.01 23.11
CA GLN A 28 12.73 4.66 23.17
C GLN A 28 11.85 5.91 23.29
N SER A 29 12.32 7.05 22.77
CA SER A 29 11.60 8.31 22.77
C SER A 29 10.38 8.22 21.83
N LYS A 30 9.19 8.18 22.42
CA LYS A 30 7.86 8.46 21.83
C LYS A 30 7.59 7.86 20.44
N ARG A 31 7.53 6.54 20.32
CA ARG A 31 6.71 5.91 19.26
C ARG A 31 5.24 6.19 19.58
N THR A 32 4.68 7.22 18.96
CA THR A 32 3.22 7.45 18.96
C THR A 32 2.56 6.40 18.07
N SER A 33 1.25 6.14 18.26
CA SER A 33 0.50 5.23 17.37
C SER A 33 0.67 5.61 15.90
N LYS A 34 0.67 6.91 15.58
CA LYS A 34 0.88 7.44 14.23
C LYS A 34 2.27 7.14 13.66
N ASN A 35 3.33 7.26 14.47
CA ASN A 35 4.69 6.88 14.08
C ASN A 35 4.78 5.38 13.76
N ASN A 36 4.09 4.53 14.53
CA ASN A 36 4.04 3.09 14.25
C ASN A 36 3.34 2.76 12.94
N LEU A 37 2.22 3.44 12.65
CA LEU A 37 1.47 3.23 11.40
C LEU A 37 2.28 3.65 10.17
N ALA A 38 2.97 4.80 10.25
CA ALA A 38 3.87 5.24 9.19
C ALA A 38 5.02 4.25 8.98
N PHE A 39 5.63 3.77 10.06
CA PHE A 39 6.70 2.78 10.01
C PHE A 39 6.24 1.48 9.33
N GLU A 40 5.06 0.96 9.69
CA GLU A 40 4.48 -0.24 9.05
C GLU A 40 4.27 -0.05 7.54
N LEU A 41 3.73 1.09 7.11
CA LEU A 41 3.55 1.41 5.70
C LEU A 41 4.89 1.51 4.96
N CYS A 42 5.93 2.05 5.59
CA CYS A 42 7.26 2.15 5.00
C CYS A 42 8.00 0.81 4.96
N GLU A 43 7.75 -0.09 5.90
CA GLU A 43 8.26 -1.46 5.83
C GLU A 43 7.65 -2.21 4.65
N ILE A 44 6.32 -2.12 4.47
CA ILE A 44 5.63 -2.70 3.31
C ILE A 44 6.19 -2.09 2.01
N TYR A 45 6.38 -0.77 1.96
CA TYR A 45 6.97 -0.08 0.81
C TYR A 45 8.35 -0.65 0.46
N GLY A 46 9.23 -0.78 1.46
CA GLY A 46 10.59 -1.24 1.27
C GLY A 46 10.65 -2.66 0.72
N ILE A 47 9.76 -3.54 1.18
CA ILE A 47 9.66 -4.91 0.65
C ILE A 47 9.12 -4.91 -0.78
N ASP A 48 8.08 -4.13 -1.06
CA ASP A 48 7.44 -4.08 -2.39
C ASP A 48 8.33 -3.43 -3.47
N GLN A 49 8.97 -2.31 -3.14
CA GLN A 49 9.74 -1.48 -4.06
C GLN A 49 11.26 -1.71 -3.98
N GLY A 50 11.81 -1.94 -2.79
CA GLY A 50 13.26 -2.11 -2.61
C GLY A 50 13.79 -3.33 -3.36
N ILE A 51 13.04 -4.43 -3.34
CA ILE A 51 13.34 -5.63 -4.13
C ILE A 51 13.46 -5.33 -5.64
N ARG A 52 12.69 -4.35 -6.15
CA ARG A 52 12.68 -3.98 -7.56
C ARG A 52 13.74 -2.94 -7.91
N GLN A 53 14.12 -2.09 -6.96
CA GLN A 53 15.05 -0.98 -7.16
C GLN A 53 16.51 -1.41 -6.98
N GLU A 54 16.78 -2.37 -6.09
CA GLU A 54 18.14 -2.84 -5.78
C GLU A 54 18.71 -3.84 -6.80
N GLY A 55 18.06 -3.99 -7.97
CA GLY A 55 18.51 -4.92 -9.02
C GLY A 55 18.50 -6.39 -8.60
N ILE A 56 17.82 -6.73 -7.49
CA ILE A 56 17.72 -8.10 -7.00
C ILE A 56 16.87 -8.88 -8.01
N VAL A 57 17.51 -9.84 -8.69
CA VAL A 57 16.82 -10.74 -9.63
C VAL A 57 16.00 -11.74 -8.83
N ILE A 58 14.73 -11.42 -8.64
CA ILE A 58 13.77 -12.33 -8.03
C ILE A 58 13.01 -13.06 -9.12
N ASP A 59 12.90 -14.38 -8.98
CA ASP A 59 12.11 -15.18 -9.90
C ASP A 59 10.63 -14.77 -9.86
N LYS A 60 9.93 -14.97 -10.98
CA LYS A 60 8.53 -14.55 -11.13
C LYS A 60 7.62 -15.09 -10.02
N LYS A 61 7.83 -16.32 -9.55
CA LYS A 61 6.99 -16.95 -8.53
C LYS A 61 7.20 -16.29 -7.18
N SER A 62 8.44 -15.99 -6.82
CA SER A 62 8.76 -15.26 -5.59
C SER A 62 8.24 -13.82 -5.61
N ASN A 63 8.33 -13.14 -6.75
CA ASN A 63 7.75 -11.80 -6.92
C ASN A 63 6.22 -11.80 -6.70
N ILE A 64 5.50 -12.76 -7.29
CA ILE A 64 4.04 -12.93 -7.08
C ILE A 64 3.71 -13.17 -5.61
N LYS A 65 4.52 -13.95 -4.89
CA LYS A 65 4.32 -14.22 -3.46
C LYS A 65 4.50 -12.96 -2.61
N ILE A 66 5.52 -12.16 -2.89
CA ILE A 66 5.78 -10.90 -2.21
C ILE A 66 4.61 -9.93 -2.45
N ASP A 67 4.20 -9.78 -3.71
CA ASP A 67 3.06 -8.95 -4.11
C ASP A 67 1.79 -9.38 -3.35
N SER A 68 1.51 -10.69 -3.28
CA SER A 68 0.34 -11.24 -2.57
C SER A 68 0.42 -11.01 -1.06
N LEU A 69 1.59 -11.19 -0.45
CA LEU A 69 1.80 -10.97 0.99
C LEU A 69 1.60 -9.50 1.35
N ASN A 70 2.23 -8.60 0.60
CA ASN A 70 2.09 -7.16 0.82
C ASN A 70 0.67 -6.69 0.58
N PHE A 71 -0.04 -7.25 -0.40
CA PHE A 71 -1.47 -7.00 -0.58
C PHE A 71 -2.27 -7.31 0.69
N GLN A 72 -2.07 -8.49 1.29
CA GLN A 72 -2.75 -8.85 2.53
C GLN A 72 -2.38 -7.91 3.68
N ARG A 73 -1.10 -7.53 3.80
CA ARG A 73 -0.66 -6.55 4.81
C ARG A 73 -1.37 -5.20 4.65
N VAL A 74 -1.46 -4.68 3.42
CA VAL A 74 -2.14 -3.41 3.12
C VAL A 74 -3.63 -3.49 3.37
N ILE A 75 -4.31 -4.56 2.95
CA ILE A 75 -5.74 -4.73 3.23
C ILE A 75 -6.01 -4.79 4.73
N ASN A 76 -5.20 -5.55 5.48
CA ASN A 76 -5.31 -5.62 6.94
C ASN A 76 -5.06 -4.26 7.60
N PHE A 77 -4.07 -3.52 7.13
CA PHE A 77 -3.80 -2.15 7.58
C PHE A 77 -5.03 -1.26 7.36
N ILE A 78 -5.56 -1.23 6.13
CA ILE A 78 -6.71 -0.39 5.77
C ILE A 78 -7.95 -0.78 6.59
N ASN A 79 -8.21 -2.07 6.77
CA ASN A 79 -9.36 -2.55 7.52
C ASN A 79 -9.30 -2.13 9.01
N LYS A 80 -8.11 -2.14 9.61
CA LYS A 80 -7.90 -1.79 11.03
C LYS A 80 -7.81 -0.28 11.25
N ASN A 81 -7.13 0.44 10.37
CA ASN A 81 -6.69 1.83 10.61
C ASN A 81 -7.31 2.85 9.64
N GLY A 82 -8.04 2.39 8.62
CA GLY A 82 -8.48 3.19 7.49
C GLY A 82 -7.41 3.37 6.42
N TYR A 83 -7.82 3.88 5.26
CA TYR A 83 -6.88 4.23 4.19
C TYR A 83 -5.92 5.33 4.68
N PRO A 84 -4.60 5.24 4.42
CA PRO A 84 -3.63 6.23 4.91
C PRO A 84 -3.99 7.66 4.50
N ASN A 85 -4.14 8.56 5.47
CA ASN A 85 -4.43 9.97 5.27
C ASN A 85 -3.83 10.82 6.40
N LYS A 86 -4.04 12.15 6.33
CA LYS A 86 -3.47 13.09 7.30
C LYS A 86 -3.99 12.88 8.73
N ASP A 87 -5.23 12.42 8.90
CA ASP A 87 -5.86 12.30 10.21
C ASP A 87 -5.32 11.08 10.98
N ASN A 88 -5.19 9.93 10.33
CA ASN A 88 -4.68 8.70 10.95
C ASN A 88 -3.14 8.61 10.96
N ILE A 89 -2.44 9.12 9.94
CA ILE A 89 -0.97 9.05 9.88
C ILE A 89 -0.28 10.34 10.37
N GLY A 90 -0.96 11.48 10.37
CA GLY A 90 -0.38 12.75 10.76
C GLY A 90 0.60 13.31 9.72
N THR A 91 1.67 13.97 10.17
CA THR A 91 2.66 14.62 9.31
C THR A 91 3.43 13.66 8.42
N TYR A 92 3.54 12.38 8.83
CA TYR A 92 4.22 11.34 8.06
C TYR A 92 3.51 10.97 6.75
N ILE A 93 2.27 11.44 6.51
CA ILE A 93 1.57 11.20 5.24
C ILE A 93 2.33 11.74 4.02
N ASN A 94 3.21 12.72 4.23
CA ASN A 94 4.04 13.31 3.18
C ASN A 94 5.30 12.49 2.85
N GLU A 95 5.62 11.48 3.66
CA GLU A 95 6.72 10.57 3.37
C GLU A 95 6.35 9.71 2.15
N LYS A 96 7.24 9.64 1.16
CA LYS A 96 6.98 8.91 -0.10
C LYS A 96 6.51 7.48 0.15
N CYS A 97 7.15 6.78 1.08
CA CYS A 97 6.80 5.42 1.41
C CYS A 97 5.37 5.33 1.98
N VAL A 98 4.98 6.23 2.89
CA VAL A 98 3.62 6.26 3.44
C VAL A 98 2.58 6.58 2.37
N GLN A 99 2.81 7.64 1.60
CA GLN A 99 1.86 8.14 0.61
C GLN A 99 1.59 7.12 -0.50
N ALA A 100 2.62 6.42 -0.94
CA ALA A 100 2.55 5.58 -2.13
C ALA A 100 2.18 4.11 -1.83
N THR A 101 2.54 3.57 -0.66
CA THR A 101 2.42 2.13 -0.34
C THR A 101 1.06 1.55 -0.69
N ALA A 102 -0.02 2.13 -0.13
CA ALA A 102 -1.34 1.54 -0.27
C ALA A 102 -1.77 1.49 -1.75
N THR A 103 -1.57 2.58 -2.49
CA THR A 103 -1.93 2.62 -3.92
C THR A 103 -1.09 1.65 -4.74
N ILE A 104 0.24 1.66 -4.57
CA ILE A 104 1.15 0.84 -5.37
C ILE A 104 0.87 -0.65 -5.18
N VAL A 105 0.77 -1.10 -3.93
CA VAL A 105 0.54 -2.50 -3.61
C VAL A 105 -0.81 -2.99 -4.14
N LEU A 106 -1.86 -2.17 -4.03
CA LEU A 106 -3.17 -2.50 -4.60
C LEU A 106 -3.13 -2.57 -6.14
N LEU A 107 -2.32 -1.75 -6.81
CA LEU A 107 -2.12 -1.78 -8.26
C LEU A 107 -1.31 -3.00 -8.75
N HIS A 108 -0.53 -3.63 -7.88
CA HIS A 108 0.17 -4.88 -8.22
C HIS A 108 -0.75 -6.09 -8.17
N ASN A 109 -1.85 -6.05 -7.40
CA ASN A 109 -2.81 -7.16 -7.28
C ASN A 109 -4.28 -6.76 -7.50
N PRO A 110 -4.60 -6.09 -8.62
CA PRO A 110 -5.94 -5.58 -8.85
C PRO A 110 -6.99 -6.69 -9.03
N GLN A 111 -6.57 -7.91 -9.38
CA GLN A 111 -7.45 -9.09 -9.48
C GLN A 111 -8.15 -9.42 -8.16
N HIS A 112 -7.50 -9.20 -7.02
CA HIS A 112 -8.11 -9.45 -5.72
C HIS A 112 -9.22 -8.45 -5.42
N ILE A 113 -9.10 -7.21 -5.88
CA ILE A 113 -10.15 -6.18 -5.70
C ILE A 113 -11.33 -6.43 -6.65
N VAL A 114 -11.07 -6.79 -7.90
CA VAL A 114 -12.14 -7.05 -8.88
C VAL A 114 -12.92 -8.33 -8.53
N ASN A 115 -12.21 -9.41 -8.17
CA ASN A 115 -12.82 -10.74 -8.02
C ASN A 115 -13.27 -11.07 -6.59
N ASN A 116 -12.83 -10.33 -5.56
CA ASN A 116 -13.28 -10.53 -4.19
C ASN A 116 -14.11 -9.33 -3.71
N LYS A 117 -15.39 -9.58 -3.40
CA LYS A 117 -16.33 -8.56 -2.91
C LYS A 117 -15.90 -7.97 -1.57
N GLU A 118 -15.39 -8.79 -0.65
CA GLU A 118 -14.99 -8.35 0.69
C GLU A 118 -13.87 -7.30 0.62
N TYR A 119 -12.81 -7.57 -0.14
CA TYR A 119 -11.71 -6.63 -0.32
C TYR A 119 -12.15 -5.36 -1.05
N ARG A 120 -13.06 -5.48 -2.01
CA ARG A 120 -13.63 -4.33 -2.70
C ARG A 120 -14.47 -3.47 -1.75
N ASP A 121 -15.29 -4.08 -0.91
CA ASP A 121 -16.16 -3.38 0.05
C ASP A 121 -15.34 -2.58 1.08
N ILE A 122 -14.17 -3.10 1.51
CA ILE A 122 -13.22 -2.36 2.35
C ILE A 122 -12.83 -1.04 1.66
N LEU A 123 -12.45 -1.07 0.38
CA LEU A 123 -12.03 0.13 -0.34
C LEU A 123 -13.21 1.08 -0.62
N ILE A 124 -14.39 0.55 -0.98
CA ILE A 124 -15.60 1.36 -1.16
C ILE A 124 -15.94 2.12 0.12
N LYS A 125 -15.81 1.47 1.28
CA LYS A 125 -16.05 2.11 2.59
C LYS A 125 -15.09 3.29 2.82
N GLU A 126 -13.83 3.15 2.46
CA GLU A 126 -12.84 4.22 2.60
C GLU A 126 -13.05 5.36 1.60
N VAL A 127 -13.54 5.07 0.38
CA VAL A 127 -14.00 6.11 -0.56
C VAL A 127 -15.18 6.88 0.02
N LYS A 128 -16.19 6.19 0.55
CA LYS A 128 -17.37 6.81 1.17
C LYS A 128 -17.04 7.67 2.40
N LYS A 129 -15.99 7.30 3.15
CA LYS A 129 -15.48 8.10 4.27
C LYS A 129 -14.66 9.33 3.83
N GLY A 130 -14.27 9.42 2.57
CA GLY A 130 -13.35 10.45 2.07
C GLY A 130 -11.87 10.19 2.39
N ASN A 131 -11.54 9.03 2.96
CA ASN A 131 -10.15 8.64 3.27
C ASN A 131 -9.36 8.23 2.02
N MET A 132 -10.07 7.72 1.01
CA MET A 132 -9.52 7.32 -0.28
C MET A 132 -10.23 8.07 -1.40
N LYS A 133 -9.48 8.56 -2.38
CA LYS A 133 -10.06 9.18 -3.58
C LYS A 133 -10.76 8.13 -4.44
N GLU A 134 -11.93 8.48 -4.98
CA GLU A 134 -12.69 7.60 -5.89
C GLU A 134 -11.85 7.20 -7.10
N GLU A 135 -11.10 8.14 -7.66
CA GLU A 135 -10.25 7.92 -8.84
C GLU A 135 -9.18 6.86 -8.58
N THR A 136 -8.72 6.72 -7.34
CA THR A 136 -7.78 5.66 -6.96
C THR A 136 -8.45 4.28 -7.05
N LEU A 137 -9.72 4.14 -6.65
CA LEU A 137 -10.44 2.88 -6.77
C LEU A 137 -10.69 2.53 -8.24
N LEU A 138 -11.13 3.51 -9.04
CA LEU A 138 -11.33 3.32 -10.49
C LEU A 138 -10.05 2.88 -11.17
N LEU A 139 -8.93 3.51 -10.80
CA LEU A 139 -7.62 3.18 -11.32
C LEU A 139 -7.21 1.73 -11.02
N ILE A 140 -7.42 1.28 -9.78
CA ILE A 140 -7.09 -0.09 -9.36
C ILE A 140 -7.95 -1.09 -10.12
N MET A 141 -9.26 -0.83 -10.24
CA MET A 141 -10.17 -1.72 -10.98
C MET A 141 -9.82 -1.77 -12.48
N ASP A 142 -9.56 -0.63 -13.12
CA ASP A 142 -9.16 -0.61 -14.53
C ASP A 142 -7.79 -1.23 -14.77
N LYS A 143 -6.85 -1.17 -13.82
CA LYS A 143 -5.55 -1.83 -13.95
C LYS A 143 -5.71 -3.33 -14.23
N TYR A 144 -6.68 -3.99 -13.60
CA TYR A 144 -6.97 -5.41 -13.84
C TYR A 144 -7.37 -5.65 -15.30
N TYR A 145 -8.38 -4.92 -15.78
CA TYR A 145 -8.91 -5.08 -17.14
C TYR A 145 -7.89 -4.67 -18.20
N TRP A 146 -7.15 -3.60 -17.94
CA TRP A 146 -6.06 -3.15 -18.79
C TRP A 146 -4.97 -4.22 -18.89
N HIS A 147 -4.58 -4.85 -17.77
CA HIS A 147 -3.58 -5.90 -17.78
C HIS A 147 -4.03 -7.15 -18.56
N ILE A 148 -5.20 -7.71 -18.23
CA ILE A 148 -5.67 -8.96 -18.88
C ILE A 148 -5.96 -8.78 -20.38
N SER A 149 -6.26 -7.56 -20.81
CA SER A 149 -6.51 -7.23 -22.22
C SER A 149 -5.27 -6.76 -22.96
N LYS A 150 -4.08 -6.79 -22.35
CA LYS A 150 -2.82 -6.27 -22.91
C LYS A 150 -2.93 -4.80 -23.34
N GLY A 151 -3.57 -4.00 -22.51
CA GLY A 151 -3.70 -2.55 -22.65
C GLY A 151 -4.89 -2.07 -23.48
N LYS A 152 -5.76 -2.97 -23.93
CA LYS A 152 -6.85 -2.64 -24.87
C LYS A 152 -8.14 -2.19 -24.21
N LYS A 153 -8.45 -2.71 -23.01
CA LYS A 153 -9.76 -2.56 -22.35
C LYS A 153 -9.64 -1.92 -20.97
N VAL A 154 -10.60 -1.05 -20.67
CA VAL A 154 -10.93 -0.46 -19.37
C VAL A 154 -12.45 -0.40 -19.28
N TYR A 155 -13.01 -0.39 -18.08
CA TYR A 155 -14.48 -0.35 -17.88
C TYR A 155 -14.94 0.74 -16.92
N MET A 156 -14.07 1.23 -16.03
CA MET A 156 -14.45 2.22 -15.03
C MET A 156 -14.31 3.64 -15.56
N GLY A 157 -13.35 3.89 -16.45
CA GLY A 157 -12.94 5.22 -16.86
C GLY A 157 -11.93 5.77 -15.84
N SER A 158 -10.65 5.74 -16.19
CA SER A 158 -9.56 6.13 -15.30
C SER A 158 -8.38 6.65 -16.13
N LYS A 159 -7.23 6.89 -15.49
CA LYS A 159 -6.01 7.31 -16.20
C LYS A 159 -5.49 6.28 -17.23
N PHE A 160 -5.98 5.04 -17.20
CA PHE A 160 -5.69 4.05 -18.24
C PHE A 160 -6.49 4.29 -19.53
N GLY A 161 -7.54 5.09 -19.49
CA GLY A 161 -8.29 5.52 -20.65
C GLY A 161 -9.81 5.51 -20.45
N LYS A 162 -10.52 5.73 -21.56
CA LYS A 162 -11.98 5.67 -21.65
C LYS A 162 -12.45 4.27 -22.05
N PRO A 163 -13.55 3.76 -21.47
CA PRO A 163 -14.16 2.51 -21.91
C PRO A 163 -14.74 2.60 -23.32
N CYS A 164 -14.87 1.45 -23.98
CA CYS A 164 -15.50 1.37 -25.30
C CYS A 164 -17.03 1.51 -25.17
N ILE A 165 -17.67 2.29 -26.04
CA ILE A 165 -19.13 2.50 -25.99
C ILE A 165 -19.91 1.18 -26.15
N LYS A 166 -19.40 0.25 -26.97
CA LYS A 166 -19.99 -1.10 -27.14
C LYS A 166 -20.03 -1.90 -25.83
N ASP A 167 -19.14 -1.59 -24.88
CA ASP A 167 -19.05 -2.25 -23.58
C ASP A 167 -19.83 -1.50 -22.47
N ARG A 168 -20.68 -0.52 -22.83
CA ARG A 168 -21.40 0.33 -21.87
C ARG A 168 -22.15 -0.45 -20.80
N ALA A 169 -22.88 -1.50 -21.18
CA ALA A 169 -23.63 -2.31 -20.22
C ALA A 169 -22.72 -2.92 -19.13
N LYS A 170 -21.51 -3.34 -19.49
CA LYS A 170 -20.52 -3.86 -18.54
C LYS A 170 -19.94 -2.76 -17.66
N SER A 171 -19.60 -1.61 -18.26
CA SER A 171 -19.15 -0.41 -17.54
C SER A 171 -20.16 0.03 -16.49
N ASP A 172 -21.43 0.20 -16.88
CA ASP A 172 -22.52 0.63 -16.01
C ASP A 172 -22.77 -0.35 -14.86
N SER A 173 -22.72 -1.66 -15.15
CA SER A 173 -22.83 -2.70 -14.12
C SER A 173 -21.70 -2.62 -13.09
N LEU A 174 -20.45 -2.42 -13.53
CA LEU A 174 -19.30 -2.32 -12.64
C LEU A 174 -19.31 -1.03 -11.81
N ARG A 175 -19.69 0.10 -12.41
CA ARG A 175 -19.84 1.38 -11.70
C ARG A 175 -20.96 1.31 -10.65
N LYS A 176 -22.10 0.72 -11.00
CA LYS A 176 -23.19 0.45 -10.04
C LYS A 176 -22.72 -0.40 -8.86
N ALA A 177 -21.88 -1.42 -9.11
CA ALA A 177 -21.37 -2.30 -8.06
C ALA A 177 -20.50 -1.57 -7.01
N ILE A 178 -19.96 -0.39 -7.34
CA ILE A 178 -19.22 0.47 -6.41
C ILE A 178 -19.98 1.75 -6.03
N SER A 179 -21.31 1.76 -6.24
CA SER A 179 -22.20 2.90 -5.93
C SER A 179 -21.93 4.16 -6.76
N LEU A 180 -21.43 4.03 -7.98
CA LEU A 180 -21.22 5.17 -8.89
C LEU A 180 -22.27 5.23 -10.00
N PRO A 181 -22.59 6.45 -10.48
CA PRO A 181 -23.47 6.62 -11.63
C PRO A 181 -22.81 6.07 -12.90
N PRO A 182 -23.61 5.68 -13.90
CA PRO A 182 -23.14 5.45 -15.28
C PRO A 182 -22.28 6.61 -15.79
N LEU A 183 -21.34 6.31 -16.67
CA LEU A 183 -20.58 7.35 -17.37
C LEU A 183 -21.49 8.07 -18.38
N LYS A 184 -21.16 9.33 -18.66
CA LYS A 184 -21.80 10.04 -19.76
C LYS A 184 -21.29 9.50 -21.10
N THR A 185 -22.06 9.66 -22.16
CA THR A 185 -21.72 9.12 -23.48
C THR A 185 -20.36 9.65 -23.98
N GLU A 186 -20.05 10.92 -23.73
CA GLU A 186 -18.78 11.58 -24.08
C GLU A 186 -17.55 11.01 -23.33
N ASP A 187 -17.77 10.27 -22.25
CA ASP A 187 -16.71 9.60 -21.48
C ASP A 187 -16.39 8.20 -22.03
N PHE A 188 -17.10 7.75 -23.06
CA PHE A 188 -16.75 6.56 -23.83
C PHE A 188 -15.96 6.93 -25.09
N LYS A 189 -15.19 5.96 -25.60
CA LYS A 189 -14.57 6.03 -26.93
C LYS A 189 -15.24 5.05 -27.89
N ASN A 190 -15.22 5.38 -29.18
CA ASN A 190 -15.54 4.43 -30.22
C ASN A 190 -14.36 3.47 -30.36
N CYS A 191 -14.62 2.18 -30.25
CA CYS A 191 -13.64 1.14 -30.44
C CYS A 191 -14.07 0.31 -31.64
N GLU A 192 -13.16 0.16 -32.60
CA GLU A 192 -13.32 -0.81 -33.68
C GLU A 192 -13.38 -2.24 -33.09
N GLU A 193 -13.84 -3.20 -33.90
CA GLU A 193 -13.93 -4.60 -33.49
C GLU A 193 -12.57 -5.26 -33.24
#